data_AF-A0A3P7E4S4-F1
#
_entry.id   AF-A0A3P7E4S4-F1
#
_cell.length_a   1.000
_cell.length_b   1.000
_cell.length_c   1.000
_cell.angle_alpha   90.00
_cell.angle_beta   90.00
_cell.angle_gamma   90.00
#
_symmetry.space_group_name_H-M   'P 1'
#
loop_
_entity.id
_entity.type
_entity.pdbx_description
1 polymer ?
#
loop_
_entity_poly.entity_id
_entity_poly.type
_entity_poly.pdbx_seq_one_letter_code
_entity_poly.pdbx_strand_id
1 'polypeptide(L)'
;MVTRLWKYPLIKTCIAGGLGYLTFGMVDSVDSSPILDENEKWRKYRSDFYEFYFKFADIIGKRHYIEEQYQQNISSGSYLRCAIDSLEKAHQIIRFDSDDRLRRKILRKAHRYAIKAATVEQDEDLRAETHKWYGLIMLKRAKYGNKEKRLLKSINELEKALVVDSIDPQIWYYLGIAKYELGEYQHAVECHLRAMKLEQSDCPQNQYHLGLAQKQLNTPKSRVDACSAFKQVLTKHCDSVADTVIRRAALREFRECKEYL
;
A
#
# COMPACT_ATOMS: atom_id res chain seq x y z
N MET A 1 -1.53 -19.03 -22.64
CA MET A 1 -2.00 -18.10 -21.60
C MET A 1 -3.53 -17.97 -21.54
N VAL A 2 -4.22 -17.78 -22.68
CA VAL A 2 -5.70 -17.67 -22.75
C VAL A 2 -6.45 -18.86 -22.14
N THR A 3 -5.89 -20.07 -22.23
CA THR A 3 -6.49 -21.31 -21.70
C THR A 3 -6.67 -21.32 -20.18
N ARG A 4 -5.82 -20.63 -19.40
CA ARG A 4 -6.03 -20.49 -17.94
C ARG A 4 -7.21 -19.55 -17.63
N LEU A 5 -7.36 -18.47 -18.41
CA LEU A 5 -8.43 -17.47 -18.26
C LEU A 5 -9.83 -18.03 -18.63
N TRP A 6 -9.89 -19.04 -19.51
CA TRP A 6 -11.15 -19.72 -19.87
C TRP A 6 -11.82 -20.48 -18.71
N LYS A 7 -11.07 -20.76 -17.62
CA LYS A 7 -11.61 -21.41 -16.42
C LYS A 7 -12.53 -20.50 -15.60
N TYR A 8 -12.64 -19.22 -15.95
CA TYR A 8 -13.45 -18.23 -15.23
C TYR A 8 -14.77 -17.99 -15.98
N PRO A 9 -15.92 -18.37 -15.42
CA PRO A 9 -17.24 -17.99 -15.93
C PRO A 9 -17.38 -16.49 -16.17
N LEU A 10 -16.81 -15.65 -15.30
CA LEU A 10 -16.84 -14.19 -15.40
C LEU A 10 -16.01 -13.65 -16.56
N ILE A 11 -14.99 -14.37 -17.02
CA ILE A 11 -14.19 -14.00 -18.19
C ILE A 11 -14.81 -14.59 -19.45
N LYS A 12 -15.49 -15.75 -19.37
CA LYS A 12 -16.31 -16.27 -20.48
C LYS A 12 -17.33 -15.24 -20.96
N THR A 13 -17.90 -14.45 -20.06
CA THR A 13 -18.79 -13.33 -20.41
C THR A 13 -18.06 -12.10 -20.96
N CYS A 14 -16.75 -11.93 -20.69
CA CYS A 14 -16.00 -10.71 -21.03
C CYS A 14 -15.14 -10.81 -22.29
N ILE A 15 -14.67 -12.00 -22.67
CA ILE A 15 -13.87 -12.18 -23.91
C ILE A 15 -14.77 -12.39 -25.14
N ALA A 16 -16.05 -12.74 -24.96
CA ALA A 16 -17.02 -12.74 -26.04
C ALA A 16 -17.39 -11.29 -26.46
N GLY A 17 -16.51 -10.66 -27.24
CA GLY A 17 -16.82 -9.47 -28.03
C GLY A 17 -16.33 -8.13 -27.46
N GLY A 18 -15.28 -7.58 -28.09
CA GLY A 18 -15.09 -6.16 -28.49
C GLY A 18 -15.23 -4.98 -27.50
N LEU A 19 -15.80 -5.13 -26.31
CA LEU A 19 -16.17 -4.02 -25.41
C LEU A 19 -15.37 -4.08 -24.11
N GLY A 20 -14.04 -4.06 -24.23
CA GLY A 20 -13.11 -4.29 -23.11
C GLY A 20 -13.26 -3.34 -21.92
N TYR A 21 -13.71 -2.10 -22.10
CA TYR A 21 -13.82 -1.13 -20.99
C TYR A 21 -15.11 -1.25 -20.17
N LEU A 22 -16.25 -1.56 -20.82
CA LEU A 22 -17.53 -1.76 -20.14
C LEU A 22 -17.55 -3.08 -19.35
N THR A 23 -16.80 -4.09 -19.82
CA THR A 23 -16.66 -5.37 -19.14
C THR A 23 -15.74 -5.30 -17.91
N PHE A 24 -14.71 -4.44 -17.87
CA PHE A 24 -13.90 -4.24 -16.66
C PHE A 24 -14.75 -3.79 -15.46
N GLY A 25 -15.69 -2.85 -15.66
CA GLY A 25 -16.61 -2.41 -14.61
C GLY A 25 -17.55 -3.53 -14.14
N MET A 26 -18.01 -4.39 -15.06
CA MET A 26 -18.78 -5.59 -14.71
C MET A 26 -17.93 -6.62 -13.94
N VAL A 27 -16.70 -6.88 -14.37
CA VAL A 27 -15.76 -7.76 -13.65
C VAL A 27 -15.56 -7.25 -12.24
N ASP A 28 -15.28 -5.96 -12.03
CA ASP A 28 -15.10 -5.40 -10.69
C ASP A 28 -16.37 -5.51 -9.82
N SER A 29 -17.55 -5.37 -10.43
CA SER A 29 -18.83 -5.54 -9.73
C SER A 29 -19.05 -6.98 -9.26
N VAL A 30 -18.77 -7.97 -10.11
CA VAL A 30 -18.95 -9.38 -9.74
C VAL A 30 -17.82 -9.87 -8.84
N ASP A 31 -16.60 -9.39 -9.06
CA ASP A 31 -15.46 -9.60 -8.16
C ASP A 31 -15.82 -9.13 -6.75
N SER A 32 -16.58 -8.05 -6.59
CA SER A 32 -16.94 -7.52 -5.27
C SER A 32 -17.95 -8.36 -4.48
N SER A 33 -18.52 -9.40 -5.07
CA SER A 33 -19.48 -10.30 -4.41
C SER A 33 -18.79 -11.17 -3.35
N PRO A 34 -19.20 -11.08 -2.06
CA PRO A 34 -18.64 -11.91 -0.99
C PRO A 34 -18.83 -13.42 -1.19
N ILE A 35 -19.83 -13.82 -1.98
CA ILE A 35 -20.22 -15.22 -2.20
C ILE A 35 -19.09 -16.02 -2.87
N LEU A 36 -18.32 -15.37 -3.75
CA LEU A 36 -17.20 -16.02 -4.44
C LEU A 36 -15.95 -16.13 -3.57
N ASP A 37 -15.87 -15.37 -2.48
CA ASP A 37 -14.68 -15.28 -1.62
C ASP A 37 -14.51 -16.47 -0.69
N GLU A 38 -15.59 -17.20 -0.40
CA GLU A 38 -15.56 -18.34 0.55
C GLU A 38 -14.95 -19.60 -0.09
N ASN A 39 -15.08 -19.73 -1.42
CA ASN A 39 -14.54 -20.86 -2.15
C ASN A 39 -13.05 -20.66 -2.47
N GLU A 40 -12.20 -21.51 -1.90
CA GLU A 40 -10.74 -21.50 -2.15
C GLU A 40 -10.39 -21.60 -3.65
N LYS A 41 -11.09 -22.45 -4.41
CA LYS A 41 -10.90 -22.59 -5.86
C LYS A 41 -11.09 -21.25 -6.60
N TRP A 42 -12.09 -20.47 -6.19
CA TRP A 42 -12.37 -19.15 -6.78
C TRP A 42 -11.35 -18.10 -6.35
N ARG A 43 -10.88 -18.14 -5.09
CA ARG A 43 -9.76 -17.29 -4.63
C ARG A 43 -8.47 -17.60 -5.38
N LYS A 44 -8.16 -18.87 -5.62
CA LYS A 44 -6.97 -19.28 -6.38
C LYS A 44 -7.02 -18.79 -7.81
N TYR A 45 -8.15 -19.00 -8.50
CA TYR A 45 -8.36 -18.41 -9.81
C TYR A 45 -8.18 -16.89 -9.74
N ARG A 46 -8.94 -16.17 -8.92
CA ARG A 46 -8.78 -14.72 -8.74
C ARG A 46 -7.31 -14.28 -8.56
N SER A 47 -6.53 -14.98 -7.73
CA SER A 47 -5.10 -14.73 -7.52
C SER A 47 -4.28 -14.91 -8.81
N ASP A 48 -4.50 -16.01 -9.54
CA ASP A 48 -3.85 -16.28 -10.83
C ASP A 48 -4.19 -15.21 -11.88
N PHE A 49 -5.42 -14.69 -11.88
CA PHE A 49 -5.84 -13.60 -12.77
C PHE A 49 -5.09 -12.31 -12.45
N TYR A 50 -4.97 -11.95 -11.17
CA TYR A 50 -4.24 -10.75 -10.77
C TYR A 50 -2.75 -10.86 -11.02
N GLU A 51 -2.15 -12.03 -10.80
CA GLU A 51 -0.75 -12.27 -11.16
C GLU A 51 -0.51 -12.01 -12.65
N PHE A 52 -1.40 -12.50 -13.52
CA PHE A 52 -1.33 -12.22 -14.95
C PHE A 52 -1.55 -10.73 -15.27
N TYR A 53 -2.59 -10.12 -14.69
CA TYR A 53 -2.93 -8.72 -14.91
C TYR A 53 -1.79 -7.78 -14.49
N PHE A 54 -1.16 -8.04 -13.34
CA PHE A 54 -0.07 -7.22 -12.82
C PHE A 54 1.23 -7.42 -13.60
N LYS A 55 1.58 -8.66 -13.98
CA LYS A 55 2.69 -8.92 -14.92
C LYS A 55 2.47 -8.20 -16.26
N PHE A 56 1.25 -8.17 -16.76
CA PHE A 56 0.91 -7.43 -17.97
C PHE A 56 1.01 -5.90 -17.77
N ALA A 57 0.60 -5.40 -16.61
CA ALA A 57 0.74 -3.98 -16.26
C ALA A 57 2.21 -3.53 -16.10
N ASP A 58 3.08 -4.40 -15.59
CA ASP A 58 4.55 -4.19 -15.57
C ASP A 58 5.09 -4.03 -16.98
N ILE A 59 4.71 -4.94 -17.89
CA ILE A 59 5.16 -4.91 -19.29
C ILE A 59 4.75 -3.60 -19.97
N ILE A 60 3.59 -3.04 -19.63
CA ILE A 60 3.13 -1.74 -20.17
C ILE A 60 3.86 -0.54 -19.52
N GLY A 61 4.72 -0.77 -18.53
CA GLY A 61 5.44 0.30 -17.83
C GLY A 61 4.54 1.19 -16.96
N LYS A 62 3.31 0.73 -16.65
CA LYS A 62 2.36 1.45 -15.78
C LYS A 62 2.60 1.19 -14.29
N ARG A 63 3.58 0.37 -13.95
CA ARG A 63 3.80 -0.16 -12.60
C ARG A 63 5.20 0.16 -12.12
N HIS A 64 5.29 0.69 -10.90
CA HIS A 64 6.32 0.52 -9.88
C HIS A 64 5.60 0.90 -8.58
N TYR A 65 4.68 0.05 -8.09
CA TYR A 65 4.04 0.28 -6.79
C TYR A 65 3.59 -1.04 -6.15
N ILE A 66 3.93 -1.12 -4.85
CA ILE A 66 4.06 -2.25 -3.92
C ILE A 66 5.29 -3.15 -4.17
N GLU A 67 6.20 -3.06 -3.20
CA GLU A 67 7.06 -4.10 -2.60
C GLU A 67 7.09 -5.41 -3.41
N GLU A 68 7.83 -5.43 -4.53
CA GLU A 68 7.98 -6.56 -5.46
C GLU A 68 8.32 -7.89 -4.75
N GLN A 69 8.83 -7.81 -3.53
CA GLN A 69 9.32 -8.90 -2.71
C GLN A 69 8.20 -9.85 -2.22
N TYR A 70 6.99 -9.36 -1.89
CA TYR A 70 6.05 -10.18 -1.10
C TYR A 70 5.20 -11.17 -1.91
N GLN A 71 4.96 -10.92 -3.20
CA GLN A 71 4.12 -11.83 -4.00
C GLN A 71 4.76 -13.23 -4.18
N GLN A 72 6.07 -13.36 -3.98
CA GLN A 72 6.81 -14.60 -4.28
C GLN A 72 6.55 -15.71 -3.25
N ASN A 73 6.27 -15.35 -1.98
CA ASN A 73 6.16 -16.35 -0.89
C ASN A 73 4.71 -16.73 -0.53
N ILE A 74 3.71 -15.98 -0.99
CA ILE A 74 2.33 -16.15 -0.54
C ILE A 74 1.57 -17.14 -1.43
N SER A 75 0.99 -18.18 -0.85
CA SER A 75 0.22 -19.20 -1.57
C SER A 75 -0.96 -18.61 -2.36
N SER A 76 -1.15 -19.10 -3.59
CA SER A 76 -2.27 -18.68 -4.46
C SER A 76 -3.60 -19.11 -3.86
N GLY A 77 -4.49 -18.16 -3.62
CA GLY A 77 -5.80 -18.40 -2.99
C GLY A 77 -5.88 -18.12 -1.49
N SER A 78 -4.76 -17.86 -0.80
CA SER A 78 -4.80 -17.37 0.58
C SER A 78 -5.59 -16.07 0.70
N TYR A 79 -6.18 -15.83 1.88
CA TYR A 79 -6.89 -14.57 2.12
C TYR A 79 -5.91 -13.39 2.14
N LEU A 80 -4.67 -13.61 2.59
CA LEU A 80 -3.62 -12.61 2.57
C LEU A 80 -3.33 -12.14 1.13
N ARG A 81 -3.15 -13.07 0.18
CA ARG A 81 -2.94 -12.73 -1.23
C ARG A 81 -4.09 -11.89 -1.79
N CYS A 82 -5.33 -12.29 -1.51
CA CYS A 82 -6.51 -11.54 -1.93
C CYS A 82 -6.55 -10.11 -1.33
N ALA A 83 -6.08 -9.94 -0.09
CA ALA A 83 -5.99 -8.64 0.56
C ALA A 83 -4.96 -7.74 -0.15
N ILE A 84 -3.76 -8.27 -0.44
CA ILE A 84 -2.67 -7.56 -1.13
C ILE A 84 -3.09 -7.18 -2.55
N ASP A 85 -3.66 -8.11 -3.33
CA ASP A 85 -4.13 -7.84 -4.69
C ASP A 85 -5.14 -6.69 -4.73
N SER A 86 -6.06 -6.67 -3.75
CA SER A 86 -7.04 -5.59 -3.64
C SER A 86 -6.41 -4.27 -3.17
N LEU A 87 -5.38 -4.30 -2.33
CA LEU A 87 -4.63 -3.11 -1.95
C LEU A 87 -3.86 -2.54 -3.15
N GLU A 88 -3.22 -3.39 -3.95
CA GLU A 88 -2.55 -3.02 -5.20
C GLU A 88 -3.52 -2.36 -6.19
N LYS A 89 -4.69 -2.95 -6.40
CA LYS A 89 -5.77 -2.32 -7.17
C LYS A 89 -6.13 -0.94 -6.64
N ALA A 90 -6.24 -0.78 -5.32
CA ALA A 90 -6.56 0.51 -4.71
C ALA A 90 -5.45 1.55 -4.93
N HIS A 91 -4.19 1.14 -5.05
CA HIS A 91 -3.08 2.03 -5.40
C HIS A 91 -3.04 2.38 -6.89
N GLN A 92 -3.42 1.48 -7.79
CA GLN A 92 -3.50 1.79 -9.22
C GLN A 92 -4.57 2.83 -9.56
N ILE A 93 -5.60 2.97 -8.71
CA ILE A 93 -6.66 3.97 -8.89
C ILE A 93 -6.20 5.40 -8.58
N ILE A 94 -4.95 5.61 -8.13
CA ILE A 94 -4.40 6.96 -7.87
C ILE A 94 -4.40 7.78 -9.18
N ARG A 95 -5.50 8.51 -9.40
CA ARG A 95 -5.62 9.66 -10.29
C ARG A 95 -6.07 10.84 -9.45
N PHE A 96 -5.44 11.99 -9.69
CA PHE A 96 -5.72 13.25 -8.98
C PHE A 96 -7.22 13.62 -9.00
N ASP A 97 -7.97 13.16 -10.02
CA ASP A 97 -9.41 13.41 -10.19
C ASP A 97 -10.30 12.16 -10.09
N SER A 98 -9.79 11.03 -9.56
CA SER A 98 -10.63 9.83 -9.42
C SER A 98 -11.72 10.03 -8.37
N ASP A 99 -12.96 9.67 -8.74
CA ASP A 99 -14.06 9.48 -7.79
C ASP A 99 -13.60 8.48 -6.71
N ASP A 100 -13.24 9.00 -5.53
CA ASP A 100 -12.61 8.27 -4.41
C ASP A 100 -13.52 7.12 -3.88
N ARG A 101 -14.74 7.02 -4.42
CA ARG A 101 -15.74 5.97 -4.18
C ARG A 101 -15.27 4.57 -4.58
N LEU A 102 -14.62 4.40 -5.74
CA LEU A 102 -14.14 3.07 -6.18
C LEU A 102 -12.99 2.59 -5.29
N ARG A 103 -12.01 3.46 -5.04
CA ARG A 103 -10.90 3.19 -4.13
C ARG A 103 -11.39 2.84 -2.73
N ARG A 104 -12.38 3.58 -2.21
CA ARG A 104 -13.03 3.27 -0.92
C ARG A 104 -13.69 1.88 -0.91
N LYS A 105 -14.39 1.49 -1.98
CA LYS A 105 -15.00 0.15 -2.10
C LYS A 105 -13.94 -0.96 -2.09
N ILE A 106 -12.87 -0.78 -2.86
CA ILE A 106 -11.78 -1.76 -2.94
C ILE A 106 -11.03 -1.87 -1.60
N LEU A 107 -10.76 -0.76 -0.92
CA LEU A 107 -10.13 -0.79 0.40
C LEU A 107 -11.02 -1.46 1.47
N ARG A 108 -12.36 -1.33 1.38
CA ARG A 108 -13.26 -2.11 2.26
C ARG A 108 -13.16 -3.60 1.99
N LYS A 109 -12.97 -3.99 0.73
CA LYS A 109 -12.76 -5.38 0.34
C LYS A 109 -11.41 -5.91 0.84
N ALA A 110 -10.33 -5.14 0.66
CA ALA A 110 -9.02 -5.44 1.24
C ALA A 110 -9.11 -5.67 2.75
N HIS A 111 -9.85 -4.81 3.46
CA HIS A 111 -10.08 -4.97 4.89
C HIS A 111 -10.81 -6.27 5.25
N ARG A 112 -11.82 -6.67 4.48
CA ARG A 112 -12.53 -7.93 4.72
C ARG A 112 -11.61 -9.13 4.56
N TYR A 113 -10.75 -9.14 3.53
CA TYR A 113 -9.78 -10.21 3.36
C TYR A 113 -8.71 -10.18 4.45
N ALA A 114 -8.23 -9.01 4.88
CA ALA A 114 -7.26 -8.91 5.98
C ALA A 114 -7.83 -9.49 7.29
N ILE A 115 -9.12 -9.25 7.58
CA ILE A 115 -9.79 -9.88 8.72
C ILE A 115 -9.83 -11.40 8.54
N LYS A 116 -10.30 -11.89 7.38
CA LYS A 116 -10.36 -13.33 7.10
C LYS A 116 -8.98 -13.99 7.18
N ALA A 117 -7.94 -13.31 6.73
CA ALA A 117 -6.57 -13.81 6.79
C ALA A 117 -6.07 -13.87 8.24
N ALA A 118 -6.38 -12.87 9.06
CA ALA A 118 -6.03 -12.88 10.47
C ALA A 118 -6.79 -13.95 11.30
N THR A 119 -8.00 -14.34 10.89
CA THR A 119 -8.86 -15.25 11.69
C THR A 119 -9.03 -16.66 11.13
N VAL A 120 -9.00 -16.84 9.81
CA VAL A 120 -9.34 -18.10 9.11
C VAL A 120 -8.12 -18.78 8.52
N GLU A 121 -7.07 -18.02 8.15
CA GLU A 121 -5.86 -18.60 7.56
C GLU A 121 -5.20 -19.56 8.55
N GLN A 122 -4.94 -20.80 8.12
CA GLN A 122 -4.41 -21.86 8.98
C GLN A 122 -2.91 -21.74 9.18
N ASP A 123 -2.20 -21.27 8.15
CA ASP A 123 -0.77 -21.04 8.17
C ASP A 123 -0.44 -19.88 9.12
N GLU A 124 0.33 -20.20 10.15
CA GLU A 124 0.71 -19.25 11.20
C GLU A 124 1.67 -18.18 10.68
N ASP A 125 2.56 -18.51 9.74
CA ASP A 125 3.51 -17.57 9.16
C ASP A 125 2.76 -16.54 8.32
N LEU A 126 1.81 -17.00 7.48
CA LEU A 126 0.93 -16.09 6.75
C LEU A 126 0.10 -15.23 7.71
N ARG A 127 -0.45 -15.81 8.78
CA ARG A 127 -1.22 -15.04 9.77
C ARG A 127 -0.35 -13.97 10.44
N ALA A 128 0.89 -14.28 10.77
CA ALA A 128 1.85 -13.34 11.34
C ALA A 128 2.14 -12.17 10.37
N GLU A 129 2.39 -12.47 9.10
CA GLU A 129 2.55 -11.47 8.03
C GLU A 129 1.30 -10.62 7.79
N THR A 130 0.10 -11.16 8.02
CA THR A 130 -1.15 -10.41 7.79
C THR A 130 -1.24 -9.14 8.62
N HIS A 131 -0.60 -9.10 9.79
CA HIS A 131 -0.63 -7.94 10.67
C HIS A 131 -0.01 -6.70 10.01
N LYS A 132 1.09 -6.87 9.25
CA LYS A 132 1.72 -5.78 8.48
C LYS A 132 0.74 -5.20 7.46
N TRP A 133 0.19 -6.07 6.61
CA TRP A 133 -0.73 -5.68 5.54
C TRP A 133 -2.05 -5.14 6.07
N TYR A 134 -2.54 -5.70 7.17
CA TYR A 134 -3.73 -5.20 7.85
C TYR A 134 -3.49 -3.79 8.38
N GLY A 135 -2.34 -3.54 9.02
CA GLY A 135 -1.90 -2.21 9.41
C GLY A 135 -1.95 -1.23 8.23
N LEU A 136 -1.27 -1.57 7.13
CA LEU A 136 -1.24 -0.75 5.92
C LEU A 136 -2.64 -0.49 5.33
N ILE A 137 -3.49 -1.50 5.23
CA ILE A 137 -4.88 -1.36 4.74
C ILE A 137 -5.66 -0.40 5.64
N MET A 138 -5.49 -0.48 6.96
CA MET A 138 -6.15 0.41 7.90
C MET A 138 -5.66 1.85 7.79
N LEU A 139 -4.34 2.03 7.62
CA LEU A 139 -3.73 3.33 7.35
C LEU A 139 -4.34 3.98 6.10
N LYS A 140 -4.37 3.27 4.96
CA LYS A 140 -4.97 3.79 3.73
C LYS A 140 -6.48 4.07 3.87
N ARG A 141 -7.18 3.29 4.69
CA ARG A 141 -8.60 3.52 4.99
C ARG A 141 -8.85 4.71 5.90
N ALA A 142 -7.88 5.15 6.71
CA ALA A 142 -8.04 6.29 7.62
C ALA A 142 -8.49 7.57 6.90
N LYS A 143 -8.12 7.72 5.61
CA LYS A 143 -8.58 8.82 4.74
C LYS A 143 -10.10 8.93 4.60
N TYR A 144 -10.85 7.83 4.74
CA TYR A 144 -12.29 7.76 4.44
C TYR A 144 -13.21 7.74 5.67
N GLY A 145 -12.85 8.51 6.71
CA GLY A 145 -13.60 8.64 7.97
C GLY A 145 -13.17 7.66 9.07
N ASN A 146 -13.60 7.95 10.30
CA ASN A 146 -13.12 7.29 11.53
C ASN A 146 -11.58 7.28 11.61
N LYS A 147 -10.95 8.42 11.26
CA LYS A 147 -9.49 8.55 11.08
C LYS A 147 -8.74 8.00 12.29
N GLU A 148 -8.99 8.56 13.47
CA GLU A 148 -8.33 8.18 14.73
C GLU A 148 -8.48 6.68 15.04
N LYS A 149 -9.71 6.16 15.07
CA LYS A 149 -9.96 4.72 15.31
C LYS A 149 -9.21 3.82 14.32
N ARG A 150 -9.12 4.23 13.05
CA ARG A 150 -8.41 3.46 12.02
C ARG A 150 -6.89 3.55 12.17
N LEU A 151 -6.36 4.71 12.55
CA LEU A 151 -4.94 4.90 12.81
C LEU A 151 -4.48 4.14 14.05
N LEU A 152 -5.23 4.20 15.15
CA LEU A 152 -4.95 3.40 16.34
C LEU A 152 -4.96 1.90 16.03
N LYS A 153 -5.94 1.45 15.23
CA LYS A 153 -5.97 0.05 14.78
C LYS A 153 -4.78 -0.26 13.86
N SER A 154 -4.39 0.66 12.97
CA SER A 154 -3.20 0.52 12.13
C SER A 154 -1.95 0.32 12.97
N ILE A 155 -1.73 1.17 13.97
CA ILE A 155 -0.57 1.10 14.86
C ILE A 155 -0.53 -0.23 15.61
N ASN A 156 -1.64 -0.65 16.22
CA ASN A 156 -1.70 -1.93 16.93
C ASN A 156 -1.36 -3.13 16.03
N GLU A 157 -1.87 -3.16 14.80
CA GLU A 157 -1.52 -4.24 13.86
C GLU A 157 -0.06 -4.15 13.37
N LEU A 158 0.49 -2.95 13.17
CA LEU A 158 1.92 -2.79 12.82
C LEU A 158 2.84 -3.16 13.99
N GLU A 159 2.47 -2.84 15.22
CA GLU A 159 3.22 -3.24 16.42
C GLU A 159 3.25 -4.76 16.57
N LYS A 160 2.14 -5.46 16.29
CA LYS A 160 2.15 -6.93 16.21
C LYS A 160 3.06 -7.45 15.11
N ALA A 161 3.08 -6.79 13.96
CA ALA A 161 3.98 -7.15 12.87
C ALA A 161 5.45 -6.98 13.26
N LEU A 162 5.80 -5.94 14.04
CA LEU A 162 7.16 -5.74 14.57
C LEU A 162 7.62 -6.83 15.54
N VAL A 163 6.69 -7.50 16.25
CA VAL A 163 7.02 -8.63 17.12
C VAL A 163 7.47 -9.84 16.30
N VAL A 164 6.92 -10.00 15.10
CA VAL A 164 7.23 -11.09 14.17
C VAL A 164 8.50 -10.77 13.39
N ASP A 165 8.55 -9.60 12.76
CA ASP A 165 9.69 -9.13 11.98
C ASP A 165 10.06 -7.71 12.39
N SER A 166 11.02 -7.62 13.32
CA SER A 166 11.52 -6.33 13.81
C SER A 166 12.49 -5.63 12.84
N ILE A 167 12.98 -6.34 11.83
CA ILE A 167 14.05 -5.89 10.92
C ILE A 167 13.44 -5.30 9.65
N ASP A 168 12.15 -5.55 9.37
CA ASP A 168 11.45 -4.95 8.24
C ASP A 168 11.33 -3.42 8.36
N PRO A 169 12.06 -2.65 7.53
CA PRO A 169 12.03 -1.18 7.54
C PRO A 169 10.68 -0.61 7.12
N GLN A 170 9.87 -1.35 6.34
CA GLN A 170 8.58 -0.88 5.85
C GLN A 170 7.55 -0.82 6.97
N ILE A 171 7.63 -1.72 7.95
CA ILE A 171 6.76 -1.67 9.13
C ILE A 171 7.03 -0.39 9.92
N TRP A 172 8.30 -0.05 10.15
CA TRP A 172 8.70 1.21 10.79
C TRP A 172 8.25 2.43 9.99
N TYR A 173 8.40 2.40 8.67
CA TYR A 173 7.92 3.45 7.79
C TYR A 173 6.40 3.67 7.89
N TYR A 174 5.59 2.60 7.84
CA TYR A 174 4.14 2.71 7.96
C TYR A 174 3.71 3.14 9.36
N LEU A 175 4.44 2.72 10.41
CA LEU A 175 4.20 3.15 11.77
C LEU A 175 4.47 4.65 11.91
N GLY A 176 5.56 5.14 11.31
CA GLY A 176 5.89 6.57 11.24
C GLY A 176 4.78 7.40 10.58
N ILE A 177 4.25 6.94 9.44
CA ILE A 177 3.11 7.62 8.79
C ILE A 177 1.87 7.59 9.69
N ALA A 178 1.55 6.45 10.30
CA ALA A 178 0.37 6.34 11.16
C ALA A 178 0.45 7.28 12.38
N LYS A 179 1.63 7.38 13.00
CA LYS A 179 1.92 8.27 14.12
C LYS A 179 1.89 9.74 13.70
N TYR A 180 2.45 10.08 12.55
CA TYR A 180 2.35 11.41 11.96
C TYR A 180 0.89 11.83 11.76
N GLU A 181 0.06 10.95 11.20
CA GLU A 181 -1.36 11.21 10.94
C GLU A 181 -2.21 11.35 12.23
N LEU A 182 -1.74 10.80 13.36
CA LEU A 182 -2.30 11.02 14.70
C LEU A 182 -1.81 12.31 15.37
N GLY A 183 -0.79 12.99 14.81
CA GLY A 183 -0.18 14.17 15.42
C GLY A 183 0.98 13.85 16.38
N GLU A 184 1.39 12.58 16.48
CA GLU A 184 2.53 12.15 17.29
C GLU A 184 3.85 12.34 16.53
N TYR A 185 4.21 13.59 16.23
CA TYR A 185 5.33 13.90 15.33
C TYR A 185 6.70 13.46 15.85
N GLN A 186 6.94 13.51 17.17
CA GLN A 186 8.21 13.05 17.75
C GLN A 186 8.41 11.55 17.53
N HIS A 187 7.38 10.75 17.83
CA HIS A 187 7.41 9.31 17.58
C HIS A 187 7.47 8.98 16.09
N ALA A 188 6.82 9.77 15.23
CA ALA A 188 6.95 9.61 13.78
C ALA A 188 8.42 9.75 13.31
N VAL A 189 9.14 10.76 13.82
CA VAL A 189 10.57 10.94 13.54
C VAL A 189 11.39 9.75 14.01
N GLU A 190 11.15 9.25 15.23
CA GLU A 190 11.84 8.06 15.76
C GLU A 190 11.65 6.84 14.86
N CYS A 191 10.42 6.61 14.37
CA CYS A 191 10.09 5.50 13.50
C CYS A 191 10.80 5.60 12.15
N HIS A 192 10.79 6.78 11.52
CA HIS A 192 11.47 7.01 10.26
C HIS A 192 12.99 6.89 10.38
N LEU A 193 13.57 7.33 11.49
CA LEU A 193 14.99 7.14 11.78
C LEU A 193 15.35 5.68 12.01
N ARG A 194 14.46 4.88 12.63
CA ARG A 194 14.64 3.41 12.74
C ARG A 194 14.56 2.74 11.38
N ALA A 195 13.57 3.09 10.55
CA ALA A 195 13.46 2.59 9.19
C ALA A 195 14.73 2.87 8.38
N MET A 196 15.27 4.10 8.47
CA MET A 196 16.51 4.51 7.79
C MET A 196 17.76 3.78 8.31
N LYS A 197 17.77 3.30 9.56
CA LYS A 197 18.89 2.51 10.09
C LYS A 197 18.85 1.06 9.61
N LEU A 198 17.66 0.53 9.32
CA LEU A 198 17.44 -0.84 8.86
C LEU A 198 17.60 -0.94 7.33
N GLU A 199 17.11 0.06 6.59
CA GLU A 199 17.38 0.20 5.16
C GLU A 199 18.82 0.68 4.92
N GLN A 200 19.67 -0.18 4.37
CA GLN A 200 20.99 0.25 3.86
C GLN A 200 20.88 1.13 2.59
N SER A 201 19.74 1.10 1.91
CA SER A 201 19.44 1.90 0.72
C SER A 201 18.40 2.94 1.07
N ASP A 202 18.75 4.22 0.95
CA ASP A 202 17.86 5.31 1.32
C ASP A 202 16.64 5.41 0.39
N CYS A 203 15.48 4.91 0.83
CA CYS A 203 14.22 5.13 0.13
C CYS A 203 13.81 6.62 0.16
N PRO A 204 13.67 7.30 -0.99
CA PRO A 204 13.23 8.70 -1.05
C PRO A 204 11.89 8.95 -0.34
N GLN A 205 11.01 7.95 -0.35
CA GLN A 205 9.72 7.92 0.34
C GLN A 205 9.91 8.16 1.85
N ASN A 206 10.73 7.33 2.50
CA ASN A 206 10.94 7.41 3.95
C ASN A 206 11.55 8.76 4.34
N GLN A 207 12.51 9.24 3.55
CA GLN A 207 13.15 10.51 3.80
C GLN A 207 12.23 11.73 3.62
N TYR A 208 11.33 11.68 2.64
CA TYR A 208 10.30 12.70 2.48
C TYR A 208 9.37 12.76 3.71
N HIS A 209 8.91 11.60 4.19
CA HIS A 209 8.05 11.52 5.36
C HIS A 209 8.76 11.92 6.67
N LEU A 210 10.05 11.60 6.81
CA LEU A 210 10.90 12.11 7.89
C LEU A 210 10.93 13.65 7.88
N GLY A 211 11.17 14.27 6.72
CA GLY A 211 11.19 15.72 6.56
C GLY A 211 9.85 16.37 6.93
N LEU A 212 8.72 15.77 6.53
CA LEU A 212 7.38 16.23 6.93
C LEU A 212 7.19 16.18 8.45
N ALA A 213 7.57 15.07 9.10
CA ALA A 213 7.47 14.94 10.55
C ALA A 213 8.33 15.97 11.30
N GLN A 214 9.58 16.18 10.84
CA GLN A 214 10.49 17.19 11.39
C GLN A 214 9.99 18.63 11.19
N LYS A 215 9.36 18.92 10.05
CA LYS A 215 8.71 20.22 9.78
C LYS A 215 7.59 20.50 10.78
N GLN A 216 6.76 19.50 11.11
CA GLN A 216 5.66 19.64 12.06
C GLN A 216 6.12 19.85 13.52
N LEU A 217 7.30 19.36 13.91
CA LEU A 217 7.88 19.63 15.23
C LEU A 217 8.15 21.13 15.47
N ASN A 218 8.34 21.91 14.40
CA ASN A 218 8.48 23.36 14.41
C ASN A 218 9.57 23.92 15.37
N THR A 219 10.59 23.14 15.69
CA THR A 219 11.77 23.61 16.44
C THR A 219 12.84 24.14 15.48
N PRO A 220 13.71 25.09 15.89
CA PRO A 220 14.77 25.60 15.02
C PRO A 220 15.68 24.49 14.45
N LYS A 221 16.03 23.49 15.28
CA LYS A 221 16.83 22.33 14.86
C LYS A 221 16.07 21.46 13.85
N SER A 222 14.82 21.11 14.16
CA SER A 222 14.02 20.25 13.28
C SER A 222 13.70 20.90 11.92
N ARG A 223 13.62 22.24 11.84
CA ARG A 223 13.47 22.94 10.56
C ARG A 223 14.70 22.77 9.66
N VAL A 224 15.91 22.86 10.22
CA VAL A 224 17.16 22.62 9.48
C VAL A 224 17.25 21.15 9.05
N ASP A 225 16.91 20.23 9.96
CA ASP A 225 16.89 18.80 9.65
C ASP A 225 15.88 18.48 8.54
N ALA A 226 14.67 19.05 8.59
CA ALA A 226 13.66 18.90 7.55
C ALA A 226 14.14 19.41 6.19
N CYS A 227 14.78 20.59 6.15
CA CYS A 227 15.40 21.11 4.92
C CYS A 227 16.43 20.14 4.35
N SER A 228 17.27 19.57 5.22
CA SER A 228 18.31 18.63 4.83
C SER A 228 17.71 17.32 4.29
N ALA A 229 16.63 16.81 4.90
CA ALA A 229 15.92 15.62 4.46
C ALA A 229 15.31 15.83 3.07
N PHE A 230 14.60 16.94 2.84
CA PHE A 230 14.04 17.25 1.51
C PHE A 230 15.13 17.44 0.46
N LYS A 231 16.26 18.08 0.81
CA LYS A 231 17.40 18.20 -0.10
C LYS A 231 17.93 16.84 -0.52
N GLN A 232 18.05 15.89 0.40
CA GLN A 232 18.54 14.55 0.10
C GLN A 232 17.61 13.76 -0.84
N VAL A 233 16.28 13.91 -0.69
CA VAL A 233 15.28 13.37 -1.64
C VAL A 233 15.51 13.91 -3.05
N LEU A 234 15.88 15.20 -3.17
CA LEU A 234 16.17 15.84 -4.46
C LEU A 234 17.53 15.45 -5.06
N THR A 235 18.47 14.92 -4.28
CA THR A 235 19.78 14.48 -4.79
C THR A 235 19.76 13.06 -5.34
N LYS A 236 18.86 12.20 -4.84
CA LYS A 236 18.78 10.81 -5.27
C LYS A 236 17.92 10.69 -6.52
N HIS A 237 18.44 9.99 -7.52
CA HIS A 237 17.77 9.70 -8.77
C HIS A 237 17.36 8.24 -8.80
N CYS A 238 16.05 8.02 -8.85
CA CYS A 238 15.44 6.71 -9.06
C CYS A 238 14.28 6.94 -10.05
N ASP A 239 14.29 6.18 -11.15
CA ASP A 239 13.46 6.42 -12.33
C ASP A 239 12.03 5.88 -12.17
N SER A 240 11.47 5.89 -10.95
CA SER A 240 10.08 5.47 -10.72
C SER A 240 9.10 6.65 -10.78
N VAL A 241 7.88 6.40 -11.27
CA VAL A 241 6.80 7.41 -11.29
C VAL A 241 6.49 7.93 -9.88
N ALA A 242 6.53 7.04 -8.88
CA ALA A 242 6.35 7.41 -7.48
C ALA A 242 7.39 8.45 -7.03
N ASP A 243 8.64 8.24 -7.42
CA ASP A 243 9.73 9.15 -7.07
C ASP A 243 9.55 10.50 -7.73
N THR A 244 9.02 10.58 -8.96
CA THR A 244 8.72 11.89 -9.58
C THR A 244 7.67 12.69 -8.80
N VAL A 245 6.63 12.02 -8.27
CA VAL A 245 5.58 12.68 -7.48
C VAL A 245 6.13 13.13 -6.14
N ILE A 246 6.88 12.26 -5.45
CA ILE A 246 7.50 12.56 -4.16
C ILE A 246 8.54 13.67 -4.31
N ARG A 247 9.34 13.65 -5.37
CA ARG A 247 10.32 14.70 -5.67
C ARG A 247 9.67 16.05 -5.94
N ARG A 248 8.54 16.07 -6.67
CA ARG A 248 7.75 17.30 -6.86
C ARG A 248 7.20 17.84 -5.55
N ALA A 249 6.70 16.95 -4.68
CA ALA A 249 6.24 17.32 -3.35
C ALA A 249 7.39 17.84 -2.48
N ALA A 250 8.51 17.11 -2.42
CA ALA A 250 9.73 17.49 -1.70
C ALA A 250 10.31 18.83 -2.19
N LEU A 251 10.25 19.12 -3.50
CA LEU A 251 10.69 20.40 -4.04
C LEU A 251 9.82 21.57 -3.55
N ARG A 252 8.50 21.36 -3.43
CA ARG A 252 7.58 22.36 -2.86
C ARG A 252 7.90 22.59 -1.38
N GLU A 253 7.98 21.51 -0.60
CA GLU A 253 8.31 21.59 0.83
C GLU A 253 9.68 22.24 1.08
N PHE A 254 10.69 21.91 0.26
CA PHE A 254 12.03 22.48 0.36
C PHE A 254 12.06 23.99 0.09
N ARG A 255 11.24 24.48 -0.85
CA ARG A 255 11.11 25.93 -1.12
C ARG A 255 10.48 26.64 0.07
N GLU A 256 9.39 26.09 0.61
CA GLU A 256 8.75 26.63 1.81
C GLU A 256 9.73 26.65 2.99
N CYS A 257 10.46 25.56 3.25
CA CYS A 257 11.39 25.54 4.38
C CYS A 257 12.53 26.56 4.27
N LYS A 258 12.96 26.92 3.05
CA LYS A 258 13.95 28.00 2.82
C LYS A 258 13.42 29.39 3.16
N GLU A 259 12.12 29.62 3.08
CA GLU A 259 11.52 30.91 3.43
C GLU A 259 11.50 31.14 4.96
N TYR A 260 11.62 30.06 5.75
CA TYR A 260 11.57 30.09 7.22
C TYR A 260 12.94 30.01 7.92
N LEU A 261 14.04 29.90 7.17
CA LEU A 261 15.43 29.92 7.66
C LEU A 261 16.04 31.30 7.50
#